data_AF-A0A557ZRA4-F1
#
_entry.id   AF-A0A557ZRA4-F1
#
_cell.length_a   1.000
_cell.length_b   1.000
_cell.length_c   1.000
_cell.angle_alpha   90.00
_cell.angle_beta   90.00
_cell.angle_gamma   90.00
#
_symmetry.space_group_name_H-M   'P 1'
#
loop_
_entity.id
_entity.type
_entity.pdbx_description
1 polymer ?
#
loop_
_entity_poly.entity_id
_entity_poly.type
_entity_poly.pdbx_seq_one_letter_code
_entity_poly.pdbx_strand_id
1 'polypeptide(L)'
;MSDTRLYYEQLRGRARQLVDRLDDTMNDLVLVESAVEEVMRADMDNPGELSTTDAADLRQLLDATLFSVRAAERIAVEHVNDVDRAMRRLGLSTEKTAV
;
A
#
# COMPACT_ATOMS: atom_id res chain seq x y z
N MET A 1 4.56 -25.63 22.11
CA MET A 1 3.35 -24.81 21.91
C MET A 1 3.59 -23.31 22.03
N SER A 2 4.52 -22.84 22.88
CA SER A 2 4.94 -21.41 22.96
C SER A 2 5.44 -20.86 21.61
N ASP A 3 6.31 -21.60 20.93
CA ASP A 3 6.99 -21.10 19.71
C ASP A 3 6.02 -20.91 18.53
N THR A 4 5.05 -21.81 18.39
CA THR A 4 4.01 -21.70 17.35
C THR A 4 3.14 -20.46 17.56
N ARG A 5 2.75 -20.20 18.81
CA ARG A 5 1.96 -19.00 19.14
C ARG A 5 2.74 -17.72 18.86
N LEU A 6 3.98 -17.65 19.34
CA LEU A 6 4.86 -16.50 19.12
C LEU A 6 5.09 -16.27 17.63
N TYR A 7 5.30 -17.35 16.85
CA TYR A 7 5.45 -17.27 15.41
C TYR A 7 4.24 -16.61 14.73
N TYR A 8 3.03 -17.08 15.04
CA TYR A 8 1.81 -16.50 14.44
C TYR A 8 1.55 -15.06 14.90
N GLU A 9 1.83 -14.73 16.15
CA GLU A 9 1.73 -13.35 16.65
C GLU A 9 2.71 -12.42 15.93
N GLN A 10 3.96 -12.85 15.71
CA GLN A 10 4.95 -12.09 14.94
C GLN A 10 4.55 -11.96 13.47
N LEU A 11 4.06 -13.04 12.85
CA LEU A 11 3.60 -13.02 11.46
C LEU A 11 2.42 -12.05 11.28
N ARG A 12 1.45 -12.07 12.22
CA ARG A 12 0.34 -11.11 12.24
C ARG A 12 0.83 -9.67 12.34
N GLY A 13 1.77 -9.41 13.26
CA GLY A 13 2.36 -8.09 13.44
C GLY A 13 3.04 -7.58 12.17
N ARG A 14 3.83 -8.43 11.51
CA ARG A 14 4.50 -8.11 10.23
C ARG A 14 3.51 -7.86 9.10
N ALA A 15 2.46 -8.68 9.01
CA ALA A 15 1.43 -8.52 7.98
C ALA A 15 0.65 -7.21 8.15
N ARG A 16 0.31 -6.81 9.38
CA ARG A 16 -0.31 -5.50 9.68
C ARG A 16 0.62 -4.35 9.35
N GLN A 17 1.89 -4.43 9.77
CA GLN A 17 2.88 -3.42 9.43
C GLN A 17 3.07 -3.26 7.91
N LEU A 18 2.94 -4.34 7.14
CA LEU A 18 2.97 -4.27 5.68
C LEU A 18 1.77 -3.49 5.13
N VAL A 19 0.56 -3.71 5.67
CA VAL A 19 -0.64 -2.95 5.28
C VAL A 19 -0.42 -1.46 5.57
N ASP A 20 0.02 -1.11 6.78
CA ASP A 20 0.25 0.28 7.17
C ASP A 20 1.25 0.98 6.22
N ARG A 21 2.35 0.29 5.88
CA ARG A 21 3.35 0.84 4.95
C ARG A 21 2.83 1.01 3.51
N LEU A 22 1.94 0.13 3.06
CA LEU A 22 1.32 0.23 1.74
C LEU A 22 0.33 1.39 1.69
N ASP A 23 -0.39 1.65 2.77
CA ASP A 23 -1.27 2.81 2.92
C ASP A 23 -0.46 4.11 2.93
N ASP A 24 0.61 4.19 3.72
CA ASP A 24 1.54 5.33 3.72
C ASP A 24 2.10 5.59 2.31
N THR A 25 2.54 4.53 1.62
CA THR A 25 3.06 4.64 0.24
C THR A 25 2.00 5.13 -0.73
N MET A 26 0.74 4.71 -0.57
CA MET A 26 -0.38 5.21 -1.39
C MET A 26 -0.57 6.70 -1.21
N ASN A 27 -0.54 7.19 0.04
CA ASN A 27 -0.65 8.61 0.35
C ASN A 27 0.49 9.42 -0.30
N ASP A 28 1.72 8.93 -0.20
CA ASP A 28 2.87 9.56 -0.84
C ASP A 28 2.74 9.61 -2.38
N LEU A 29 2.22 8.54 -3.00
CA LEU A 29 2.02 8.50 -4.46
C LEU A 29 0.93 9.48 -4.93
N VAL A 30 -0.11 9.72 -4.13
CA VAL A 30 -1.13 10.74 -4.43
C VAL A 30 -0.53 12.16 -4.37
N LEU A 31 0.42 12.41 -3.46
CA LEU A 31 1.16 13.67 -3.44
C LEU A 31 2.06 13.83 -4.67
N VAL A 32 2.69 12.74 -5.13
CA VAL A 32 3.46 12.73 -6.37
C VAL A 32 2.57 13.01 -7.57
N GLU A 33 1.37 12.44 -7.63
CA GLU A 33 0.38 12.72 -8.69
C GLU A 33 0.07 14.21 -8.79
N SER A 34 -0.22 14.83 -7.64
CA SER A 34 -0.50 16.27 -7.56
C SER A 34 0.69 17.09 -8.06
N ALA A 35 1.92 16.75 -7.66
CA ALA A 35 3.13 17.43 -8.12
C ALA A 35 3.37 17.26 -9.63
N VAL A 36 3.09 16.09 -10.19
CA VAL A 36 3.16 15.85 -11.63
C VAL A 36 2.17 16.74 -12.38
N GLU A 37 0.93 16.85 -11.90
CA GLU A 37 -0.08 17.72 -12.52
C GLU A 37 0.31 19.20 -12.49
N GLU A 38 0.90 19.67 -11.38
CA GLU A 38 1.42 21.03 -11.26
C GLU A 38 2.53 21.32 -12.27
N VAL A 39 3.50 20.42 -12.39
CA VAL A 39 4.62 20.55 -13.35
C VAL A 39 4.10 20.54 -14.79
N MET A 40 3.19 19.61 -15.12
CA MET A 40 2.58 19.53 -16.45
C MET A 40 1.83 20.81 -16.82
N ARG A 41 1.09 21.40 -15.88
CA ARG A 41 0.38 22.66 -16.12
C ARG A 41 1.35 23.82 -16.37
N ALA A 42 2.39 23.92 -15.56
CA ALA A 42 3.42 24.96 -15.72
C ALA A 42 4.17 24.87 -17.06
N ASP A 43 4.41 23.65 -17.55
CA ASP A 43 5.03 23.41 -18.86
C ASP A 43 4.14 23.88 -20.02
N MET A 44 2.82 23.63 -19.93
CA MET A 44 1.84 24.10 -20.93
C MET A 44 1.70 25.62 -21.00
N ASP A 45 1.96 26.33 -19.89
CA ASP A 45 1.86 27.78 -19.78
C ASP A 45 3.05 28.53 -20.42
N ASN A 46 4.07 27.81 -20.93
CA ASN A 46 5.26 28.39 -21.55
C ASN A 46 5.28 28.18 -23.09
N PRO A 47 4.56 29.02 -23.87
CA PRO A 47 4.45 28.87 -25.32
C PRO A 47 5.76 29.30 -25.99
N GLY A 48 6.69 28.36 -26.24
CA GLY A 48 7.92 28.69 -26.97
C GLY A 48 8.94 27.57 -27.09
N GLU A 49 8.95 26.60 -26.17
CA GLU A 49 9.83 25.44 -26.23
C GLU A 49 8.98 24.19 -26.50
N LEU A 50 9.35 23.41 -27.53
CA LEU A 50 8.78 22.08 -27.74
C LEU A 50 9.23 21.21 -26.57
N SER A 51 8.40 21.14 -25.52
CA SER A 51 8.64 20.24 -24.39
C SER A 51 8.73 18.81 -24.92
N THR A 52 9.89 18.19 -24.74
CA THR A 52 10.11 16.77 -25.03
C THR A 52 9.68 15.88 -23.85
N THR A 53 9.04 16.46 -22.84
CA THR A 53 8.62 15.76 -21.63
C THR A 53 7.38 14.94 -21.95
N ASP A 54 7.52 13.62 -21.96
CA ASP A 54 6.42 12.70 -22.26
C ASP A 54 5.49 12.56 -21.03
N ALA A 55 4.72 13.60 -20.79
CA ALA A 55 3.87 13.73 -19.62
C ALA A 55 2.78 12.66 -19.56
N ALA A 56 2.38 12.14 -20.73
CA ALA A 56 1.47 11.01 -20.85
C ALA A 56 2.09 9.72 -20.28
N ASP A 57 3.36 9.45 -20.58
CA ASP A 57 4.08 8.28 -20.06
C ASP A 57 4.23 8.37 -18.54
N LEU A 58 4.55 9.55 -18.01
CA LEU A 58 4.70 9.74 -16.56
C LEU A 58 3.38 9.46 -15.83
N ARG A 59 2.26 9.97 -16.36
CA ARG A 59 0.92 9.70 -15.81
C ARG A 59 0.58 8.20 -15.89
N GLN A 60 0.85 7.56 -17.03
CA GLN A 60 0.59 6.14 -17.20
C GLN A 60 1.39 5.27 -16.22
N LEU A 61 2.67 5.59 -16.00
CA LEU A 61 3.52 4.88 -15.04
C LEU A 61 3.03 5.08 -13.60
N LEU A 62 2.58 6.28 -13.26
CA LEU A 62 2.03 6.57 -11.94
C LEU A 62 0.72 5.82 -11.69
N ASP A 63 -0.20 5.82 -12.66
CA ASP A 63 -1.45 5.06 -12.61
C ASP A 63 -1.20 3.56 -12.40
N ALA A 64 -0.24 3.00 -13.15
CA ALA A 64 0.14 1.59 -13.01
C ALA A 64 0.73 1.30 -11.62
N THR A 65 1.47 2.24 -11.04
CA THR A 65 2.06 2.13 -9.71
C THR A 65 0.99 2.17 -8.64
N LEU A 66 0.08 3.15 -8.69
CA LEU A 66 -1.06 3.28 -7.78
C LEU A 66 -1.93 2.02 -7.80
N PHE A 67 -2.26 1.51 -9.00
CA PHE A 67 -2.99 0.27 -9.16
C PHE A 67 -2.27 -0.92 -8.48
N SER A 68 -0.95 -1.03 -8.70
CA SER A 68 -0.14 -2.12 -8.17
C SER A 68 -0.04 -2.08 -6.64
N VAL A 69 0.14 -0.88 -6.05
CA VAL A 69 0.16 -0.71 -4.59
C VAL A 69 -1.20 -1.06 -3.99
N ARG A 70 -2.30 -0.63 -4.61
CA ARG A 70 -3.67 -0.97 -4.15
C ARG A 70 -3.92 -2.47 -4.21
N ALA A 71 -3.46 -3.14 -5.26
CA ALA A 71 -3.54 -4.58 -5.38
C ALA A 71 -2.73 -5.29 -4.29
N ALA A 72 -1.51 -4.82 -4.01
CA ALA A 72 -0.65 -5.34 -2.95
C ALA A 72 -1.28 -5.16 -1.56
N GLU A 73 -1.87 -4.00 -1.28
CA GLU A 73 -2.58 -3.70 -0.02
C GLU A 73 -3.71 -4.71 0.21
N ARG A 74 -4.55 -4.94 -0.81
CA ARG A 74 -5.63 -5.93 -0.73
C ARG A 74 -5.12 -7.34 -0.41
N ILE A 75 -4.01 -7.75 -1.01
CA ILE A 75 -3.38 -9.05 -0.74
C ILE A 75 -2.85 -9.10 0.70
N ALA A 76 -2.21 -8.02 1.17
CA ALA A 76 -1.70 -7.93 2.53
C ALA A 76 -2.83 -7.99 3.58
N VAL A 77 -3.96 -7.32 3.33
CA VAL A 77 -5.16 -7.39 4.18
C VAL A 77 -5.70 -8.82 4.24
N GLU A 78 -5.83 -9.51 3.10
CA GLU A 78 -6.28 -10.90 3.12
C GLU A 78 -5.29 -11.83 3.84
N HIS A 79 -3.98 -11.56 3.73
CA HIS A 79 -2.98 -12.30 4.48
C HIS A 79 -3.14 -12.11 6.00
N VAL A 80 -3.45 -10.89 6.48
CA VAL A 80 -3.79 -10.65 7.89
C VAL A 80 -5.01 -11.48 8.29
N ASN A 81 -6.06 -11.47 7.48
CA ASN A 81 -7.28 -12.24 7.73
C ASN A 81 -6.99 -13.74 7.82
N ASP A 82 -6.16 -14.28 6.92
CA ASP A 82 -5.79 -15.69 6.91
C ASP A 82 -4.97 -16.10 8.13
N VAL A 83 -4.04 -15.25 8.56
CA VAL A 83 -3.29 -15.45 9.80
C VAL A 83 -4.24 -15.46 11.01
N ASP A 84 -5.17 -14.50 11.09
CA ASP A 84 -6.16 -14.44 12.18
C ASP A 84 -7.14 -15.64 12.16
N ARG A 85 -7.53 -16.13 10.97
CA ARG A 85 -8.33 -17.37 10.83
C ARG A 85 -7.53 -18.59 11.29
N ALA A 86 -6.25 -18.70 10.90
CA ALA A 86 -5.38 -19.80 11.31
C ALA A 86 -5.16 -19.83 12.82
N MET A 87 -4.89 -18.67 13.44
CA MET A 87 -4.75 -18.55 14.89
C MET A 87 -6.02 -18.97 15.63
N ARG A 88 -7.20 -18.58 15.14
CA ARG A 88 -8.50 -19.02 15.71
C ARG A 88 -8.70 -20.53 15.61
N ARG A 89 -8.45 -21.13 14.45
CA ARG A 89 -8.57 -22.59 14.25
C ARG A 89 -7.62 -23.40 15.15
N LEU A 90 -6.44 -22.86 15.43
CA LEU A 90 -5.44 -23.50 16.28
C LEU A 90 -5.62 -23.21 17.78
N GLY A 91 -6.63 -22.42 18.18
CA GLY A 91 -6.83 -22.03 19.57
C GLY A 91 -5.75 -21.09 20.12
N LEU A 92 -5.03 -20.40 19.23
CA LEU A 92 -3.95 -19.47 19.56
C LEU A 92 -4.43 -18.01 19.68
N SER A 93 -5.69 -17.75 19.32
CA SER A 93 -6.30 -16.43 19.44
C SER A 93 -6.46 -16.03 20.91
N THR A 94 -5.80 -14.94 21.30
CA THR A 94 -6.12 -14.24 22.56
C THR A 94 -7.25 -13.27 22.31
N GLU A 95 -8.46 -13.78 22.14
CA GLU A 95 -9.65 -12.97 22.42
C GLU A 95 -9.70 -12.76 23.93
N LYS A 96 -9.03 -11.72 24.42
CA LYS A 96 -9.52 -11.03 25.60
C LYS A 96 -10.82 -10.37 25.13
N THR A 97 -11.94 -10.99 25.44
CA THR A 97 -13.25 -10.34 25.42
C THR A 97 -13.12 -9.08 26.28
N ALA A 98 -12.89 -7.94 25.62
CA ALA A 98 -13.10 -6.65 26.25
C ALA A 98 -14.61 -6.52 26.40
N VAL A 99 -15.08 -6.80 27.62
CA VAL A 99 -16.39 -6.37 28.10
C VAL A 99 -16.39 -4.85 28.21
#